data_AF-A0A7L7W1V6-F1
#
_entry.id   AF-A0A7L7W1V6-F1
#
_cell.length_a   1.000
_cell.length_b   1.000
_cell.length_c   1.000
_cell.angle_alpha   90.00
_cell.angle_beta   90.00
_cell.angle_gamma   90.00
#
_symmetry.space_group_name_H-M   'P 1'
#
loop_
_entity.id
_entity.type
_entity.pdbx_description
1 polymer ?
#
loop_
_entity_poly.entity_id
_entity_poly.type
_entity_poly.pdbx_seq_one_letter_code
_entity_poly.pdbx_strand_id
1 'polypeptide(L)'
;MTTISRPRVDAGVPAGGEFKAYGHSDAVLSLPAPAPSDAIHGEGTLYPEDVFAHAAAYSGPGVVPAVERQYAMTTTETGRQLLLQKLDAYYNRESEYAGSRPSNDLTPQRCDQLAELGYTDIRQVSGGKVKNLYGINSITENGITPDRLEIIGRFKRHESQWSAWEKEAYLTAPVEDLDALTSTDLPTPKDEYLATMALLGTEKYTRARDAMAVGIKFRGLIEADHHSPELLHGLYQALPTTKSNAWNIVQLADKGITPDHLKKYGTKACETFSGKDLDASGLKPAVIKGLVASGVRGDLAYYRQLHTAGYTKGSDLKDASRALETTDVTTLTRARRHASGEQMALFKGATKKKITLDDARAIGRLAKAGIDEPDQLRTWTTSIHAEANRYIDRDQSLLAIHADFIEAGVTPERLGEITRAGIPVTEAAAHAKTQDLWAAGKTFRDEYAATEQRRFEQRWIREPKPWAFTEATYRDGAGQ
;
A
#
# COMPACT_ATOMS: atom_id res chain seq x y z
N MET A 1 -32.19 4.75 -14.77
CA MET A 1 -31.64 5.23 -13.49
C MET A 1 -32.04 6.68 -13.37
N THR A 2 -33.15 6.91 -12.67
CA THR A 2 -33.88 8.19 -12.67
C THR A 2 -33.62 8.84 -11.33
N THR A 3 -32.89 9.96 -11.33
CA THR A 3 -32.55 10.73 -10.14
C THR A 3 -33.78 11.54 -9.72
N ILE A 4 -34.45 11.09 -8.66
CA ILE A 4 -35.58 11.82 -8.07
C ILE A 4 -35.02 12.78 -7.01
N SER A 5 -35.07 14.08 -7.33
CA SER A 5 -34.89 15.17 -6.37
C SER A 5 -35.92 15.08 -5.25
N ARG A 6 -35.47 15.11 -4.00
CA ARG A 6 -36.36 15.36 -2.85
C ARG A 6 -36.43 16.86 -2.56
N PRO A 7 -37.62 17.40 -2.23
CA PRO A 7 -37.81 18.82 -1.96
C PRO A 7 -37.32 19.18 -0.54
N ARG A 8 -36.83 20.42 -0.42
CA ARG A 8 -36.69 21.15 0.85
C ARG A 8 -38.06 21.20 1.54
N VAL A 9 -38.10 20.86 2.83
CA VAL A 9 -39.21 21.18 3.71
C VAL A 9 -38.66 22.10 4.79
N ASP A 10 -39.22 23.30 4.81
CA ASP A 10 -38.97 24.35 5.78
C ASP A 10 -39.46 23.97 7.18
N ALA A 11 -38.93 24.73 8.14
CA ALA A 11 -39.18 24.70 9.56
C ALA A 11 -40.65 24.49 9.95
N GLY A 12 -40.87 23.51 10.83
CA GLY A 12 -42.13 23.28 11.56
C GLY A 12 -41.88 23.18 13.06
N VAL A 13 -41.79 24.33 13.72
CA VAL A 13 -42.13 24.57 15.14
C VAL A 13 -43.28 25.60 15.04
N PRO A 14 -44.45 25.48 15.70
CA PRO A 14 -44.53 25.48 17.18
C PRO A 14 -45.77 24.80 17.81
N ALA A 15 -45.68 24.44 19.09
CA ALA A 15 -46.84 24.44 19.99
C ALA A 15 -46.35 24.52 21.45
N GLY A 16 -46.54 25.69 22.07
CA GLY A 16 -46.26 25.85 23.50
C GLY A 16 -46.13 27.27 24.03
N GLY A 17 -47.07 28.16 23.71
CA GLY A 17 -47.46 29.29 24.58
C GLY A 17 -46.71 30.61 24.41
N GLU A 18 -47.26 31.50 23.59
CA GLU A 18 -47.16 32.95 23.82
C GLU A 18 -48.27 33.39 24.78
N PHE A 19 -47.95 34.28 25.72
CA PHE A 19 -48.66 35.56 25.84
C PHE A 19 -47.68 36.65 26.30
N LYS A 20 -47.50 37.62 25.42
CA LYS A 20 -46.84 38.92 25.66
C LYS A 20 -47.70 39.79 26.56
N ALA A 21 -47.06 40.67 27.32
CA ALA A 21 -47.55 42.05 27.45
C ALA A 21 -46.36 43.01 27.63
N TYR A 22 -46.38 44.04 26.78
CA TYR A 22 -45.47 45.17 26.70
C TYR A 22 -45.61 46.10 27.92
N GLY A 23 -44.57 46.86 28.21
CA GLY A 23 -44.70 48.05 29.06
C GLY A 23 -43.36 48.64 29.45
N HIS A 24 -43.04 49.78 28.85
CA HIS A 24 -41.96 50.69 29.21
C HIS A 24 -41.68 50.81 30.72
N SER A 25 -40.41 50.68 31.10
CA SER A 25 -39.81 51.63 32.04
C SER A 25 -38.30 51.68 31.82
N ASP A 26 -37.81 52.90 31.69
CA ASP A 26 -36.41 53.27 31.78
C ASP A 26 -35.81 52.75 33.08
N ALA A 27 -34.83 51.86 32.96
CA ALA A 27 -33.82 51.66 33.99
C ALA A 27 -32.51 51.33 33.28
N VAL A 28 -31.80 52.38 32.91
CA VAL A 28 -30.35 52.36 32.74
C VAL A 28 -29.75 51.88 34.07
N LEU A 29 -29.59 50.57 34.23
CA LEU A 29 -28.61 50.01 35.14
C LEU A 29 -27.32 49.90 34.34
N SER A 30 -26.61 51.04 34.24
CA SER A 30 -25.17 51.02 34.05
C SER A 30 -24.61 50.16 35.17
N LEU A 31 -24.24 48.91 34.86
CA LEU A 31 -23.32 48.17 35.71
C LEU A 31 -22.05 49.04 35.79
N PRO A 32 -21.58 49.41 36.99
CA PRO A 32 -20.39 50.21 37.12
C PRO A 32 -19.24 49.43 36.46
N ALA A 33 -18.47 50.13 35.61
CA ALA A 33 -17.15 49.64 35.26
C ALA A 33 -16.42 49.30 36.57
N PRO A 34 -15.79 48.11 36.69
CA PRO A 34 -15.04 47.81 37.89
C PRO A 34 -13.99 48.92 38.07
N ALA A 35 -13.99 49.51 39.27
CA ALA A 35 -12.99 50.50 39.64
C ALA A 35 -11.59 49.86 39.48
N PRO A 36 -10.58 50.62 39.05
CA PRO A 36 -9.21 50.12 39.06
C PRO A 36 -8.86 49.79 40.51
N SER A 37 -8.55 48.52 40.79
CA SER A 37 -8.10 48.12 42.11
C SER A 37 -6.69 48.66 42.31
N ASP A 38 -6.58 49.78 43.03
CA ASP A 38 -5.32 50.28 43.60
C ASP A 38 -4.87 49.37 44.77
N ALA A 39 -4.71 48.07 44.52
CA ALA A 39 -4.02 47.17 45.42
C ALA A 39 -2.57 47.08 44.97
N ILE A 40 -1.65 47.25 45.91
CA ILE A 40 -0.20 47.22 45.67
C ILE A 40 0.15 45.78 45.24
N HIS A 41 0.18 45.55 43.93
CA HIS A 41 0.51 44.29 43.29
C HIS A 41 2.01 44.03 43.44
N GLY A 42 2.40 42.91 44.06
CA GLY A 42 3.76 42.40 43.88
C GLY A 42 3.96 42.09 42.40
N GLU A 43 5.05 42.58 41.79
CA GLU A 43 5.32 42.41 40.36
C GLU A 43 5.10 40.95 39.93
N GLY A 44 4.10 40.71 39.05
CA GLY A 44 3.88 39.42 38.38
C GLY A 44 2.98 38.38 39.08
N THR A 45 2.41 38.64 40.26
CA THR A 45 1.45 37.71 40.89
C THR A 45 0.01 38.08 40.54
N LEU A 46 -0.74 37.14 39.97
CA LEU A 46 -2.16 37.32 39.65
C LEU A 46 -3.04 36.72 40.74
N TYR A 47 -4.14 37.42 41.04
CA TYR A 47 -5.16 36.95 41.97
C TYR A 47 -6.33 36.30 41.20
N PRO A 48 -6.84 35.14 41.65
CA PRO A 48 -7.94 34.46 40.98
C PRO A 48 -9.18 35.34 40.76
N GLU A 49 -9.53 36.16 41.77
CA GLU A 49 -10.68 37.07 41.74
C GLU A 49 -10.64 38.05 40.56
N ASP A 50 -9.47 38.61 40.27
CA ASP A 50 -9.28 39.57 39.17
C ASP A 50 -9.41 38.86 37.82
N VAL A 51 -8.79 37.70 37.67
CA VAL A 51 -8.84 36.90 36.44
C VAL A 51 -10.27 36.37 36.18
N PHE A 52 -11.01 36.00 37.23
CA PHE A 52 -12.40 35.57 37.12
C PHE A 52 -13.32 36.74 36.74
N ALA A 53 -13.07 37.93 37.29
CA ALA A 53 -13.77 39.15 36.88
C ALA A 53 -13.49 39.48 35.39
N HIS A 54 -12.25 39.36 34.93
CA HIS A 54 -11.91 39.51 33.51
C HIS A 54 -12.63 38.48 32.63
N ALA A 55 -12.67 37.21 33.04
CA ALA A 55 -13.38 36.16 32.31
C ALA A 55 -14.90 36.44 32.23
N ALA A 56 -15.51 36.87 33.33
CA ALA A 56 -16.91 37.26 33.39
C ALA A 56 -17.23 38.47 32.49
N ALA A 57 -16.36 39.48 32.48
CA ALA A 57 -16.51 40.66 31.63
C ALA A 57 -16.37 40.31 30.13
N TYR A 58 -15.46 39.39 29.78
CA TYR A 58 -15.18 39.03 28.39
C TYR A 58 -16.19 38.04 27.78
N SER A 59 -16.60 37.01 28.52
CA SER A 59 -17.46 35.90 28.03
C SER A 59 -18.81 35.76 28.76
N GLY A 60 -19.10 36.64 29.71
CA GLY A 60 -20.29 36.57 30.57
C GLY A 60 -20.09 35.70 31.81
N PRO A 61 -20.93 35.85 32.85
CA PRO A 61 -20.75 35.19 34.15
C PRO A 61 -20.82 33.66 34.09
N GLY A 62 -21.45 33.09 33.06
CA GLY A 62 -21.58 31.64 32.88
C GLY A 62 -20.25 30.90 32.64
N VAL A 63 -19.17 31.60 32.29
CA VAL A 63 -17.84 31.00 32.09
C VAL A 63 -17.08 30.78 33.40
N VAL A 64 -17.37 31.57 34.45
CA VAL A 64 -16.61 31.60 35.71
C VAL A 64 -16.54 30.21 36.38
N PRO A 65 -17.64 29.42 36.50
CA PRO A 65 -17.55 28.09 37.10
C PRO A 65 -16.62 27.13 36.36
N ALA A 66 -16.44 27.31 35.04
CA ALA A 66 -15.50 26.49 34.27
C ALA A 66 -14.04 26.88 34.53
N VAL A 67 -13.78 28.19 34.70
CA VAL A 67 -12.46 28.73 35.03
C VAL A 67 -12.05 28.36 36.46
N GLU A 68 -12.96 28.49 37.42
CA GLU A 68 -12.76 28.06 38.81
C GLU A 68 -12.45 26.56 38.90
N ARG A 69 -13.16 25.72 38.13
CA ARG A 69 -12.85 24.28 38.05
C ARG A 69 -11.44 24.03 37.51
N GLN A 70 -11.00 24.73 36.47
CA GLN A 70 -9.64 24.60 35.94
C GLN A 70 -8.60 25.01 36.98
N TYR A 71 -8.84 26.13 37.69
CA TYR A 71 -7.98 26.59 38.78
C TYR A 71 -7.88 25.54 39.90
N ALA A 72 -9.01 24.98 40.35
CA ALA A 72 -9.04 23.94 41.38
C ALA A 72 -8.35 22.62 40.96
N MET A 73 -8.19 22.36 39.65
CA MET A 73 -7.49 21.19 39.12
C MET A 73 -5.96 21.34 39.13
N THR A 74 -5.42 22.54 39.36
CA THR A 74 -3.97 22.74 39.55
C THR A 74 -3.56 22.48 40.99
N THR A 75 -2.48 21.73 41.14
CA THR A 75 -2.02 21.16 42.41
C THR A 75 -0.87 21.95 43.03
N THR A 76 -0.09 22.65 42.20
CA THR A 76 1.06 23.47 42.65
C THR A 76 0.72 24.96 42.62
N GLU A 77 1.36 25.74 43.50
CA GLU A 77 1.16 27.20 43.54
C GLU A 77 1.70 27.89 42.30
N THR A 78 2.88 27.48 41.83
CA THR A 78 3.44 27.98 40.57
C THR A 78 2.59 27.57 39.36
N GLY A 79 2.04 26.35 39.35
CA GLY A 79 1.11 25.90 38.31
C GLY A 79 -0.19 26.71 38.28
N ARG A 80 -0.72 27.08 39.46
CA ARG A 80 -1.85 28.04 39.58
C ARG A 80 -1.52 29.37 38.95
N GLN A 81 -0.36 29.94 39.28
CA GLN A 81 0.07 31.23 38.72
C GLN A 81 0.23 31.17 37.20
N LEU A 82 0.85 30.12 36.66
CA LEU A 82 0.95 29.91 35.20
C LEU A 82 -0.43 29.79 34.54
N LEU A 83 -1.38 29.10 35.18
CA LEU A 83 -2.76 29.01 34.68
C LEU A 83 -3.46 30.38 34.72
N LEU A 84 -3.31 31.15 35.80
CA LEU A 84 -3.87 32.49 35.91
C LEU A 84 -3.29 33.42 34.84
N GLN A 85 -1.98 33.40 34.59
CA GLN A 85 -1.35 34.17 33.52
C GLN A 85 -1.87 33.78 32.13
N LYS A 86 -2.10 32.48 31.89
CA LYS A 86 -2.72 32.00 30.64
C LYS A 86 -4.15 32.53 30.48
N LEU A 87 -4.95 32.45 31.54
CA LEU A 87 -6.35 32.88 31.53
C LEU A 87 -6.45 34.41 31.38
N ASP A 88 -5.60 35.16 32.08
CA ASP A 88 -5.53 36.62 31.98
C ASP A 88 -5.10 37.05 30.57
N ALA A 89 -4.08 36.41 29.97
CA ALA A 89 -3.70 36.63 28.57
C ALA A 89 -4.86 36.41 27.58
N TYR A 90 -5.80 35.53 27.91
CA TYR A 90 -6.93 35.18 27.04
C TYR A 90 -8.14 36.11 27.24
N TYR A 91 -8.46 36.44 28.50
CA TYR A 91 -9.67 37.20 28.87
C TYR A 91 -9.44 38.70 29.01
N ASN A 92 -8.21 39.15 29.26
CA ASN A 92 -7.87 40.56 29.42
C ASN A 92 -6.97 41.03 28.27
N ARG A 93 -7.51 41.87 27.39
CA ARG A 93 -6.77 42.42 26.23
C ARG A 93 -5.65 43.39 26.62
N GLU A 94 -5.73 43.96 27.81
CA GLU A 94 -4.74 44.90 28.37
C GLU A 94 -3.69 44.18 29.22
N SER A 95 -3.83 42.86 29.39
CA SER A 95 -2.87 42.02 30.09
C SER A 95 -1.47 42.16 29.50
N GLU A 96 -0.45 42.26 30.35
CA GLU A 96 0.96 42.16 29.92
C GLU A 96 1.27 40.82 29.24
N TYR A 97 0.44 39.79 29.45
CA TYR A 97 0.56 38.47 28.88
C TYR A 97 -0.18 38.31 27.53
N ALA A 98 -1.01 39.28 27.12
CA ALA A 98 -1.87 39.19 25.93
C ALA A 98 -1.11 38.95 24.62
N GLY A 99 0.16 39.40 24.54
CA GLY A 99 1.04 39.16 23.39
C GLY A 99 1.54 37.71 23.24
N SER A 100 1.40 36.89 24.28
CA SER A 100 1.99 35.54 24.34
C SER A 100 1.16 34.48 23.62
N ARG A 101 -0.14 34.76 23.37
CA ARG A 101 -1.16 33.82 22.84
C ARG A 101 -0.84 32.36 23.17
N PRO A 102 -0.86 31.99 24.47
CA PRO A 102 -0.49 30.65 24.89
C PRO A 102 -1.40 29.62 24.20
N SER A 103 -0.83 28.46 23.84
CA SER A 103 -1.61 27.41 23.15
C SER A 103 -2.86 27.04 23.95
N ASN A 104 -3.97 26.78 23.26
CA ASN A 104 -5.17 26.20 23.86
C ASN A 104 -4.88 24.88 24.57
N ASP A 105 -3.76 24.23 24.21
CA ASP A 105 -3.30 22.95 24.74
C ASP A 105 -2.70 23.04 26.16
N LEU A 106 -2.65 24.23 26.79
CA LEU A 106 -2.14 24.39 28.15
C LEU A 106 -3.21 24.07 29.20
N THR A 107 -3.36 22.79 29.56
CA THR A 107 -4.31 22.32 30.58
C THR A 107 -3.78 22.59 32.00
N PRO A 108 -4.65 22.54 33.04
CA PRO A 108 -4.23 22.64 34.44
C PRO A 108 -3.04 21.71 34.78
N GLN A 109 -3.14 20.44 34.39
CA GLN A 109 -2.08 19.45 34.60
C GLN A 109 -0.75 19.86 33.92
N ARG A 110 -0.81 20.50 32.74
CA ARG A 110 0.39 20.96 32.04
C ARG A 110 1.00 22.19 32.67
N CYS A 111 0.20 23.05 33.30
CA CYS A 111 0.73 24.15 34.11
C CYS A 111 1.53 23.61 35.31
N ASP A 112 1.04 22.58 35.99
CA ASP A 112 1.79 21.91 37.05
C ASP A 112 3.08 21.25 36.52
N GLN A 113 3.01 20.54 35.39
CA GLN A 113 4.20 19.95 34.76
C GLN A 113 5.25 21.00 34.34
N LEU A 114 4.83 22.15 33.83
CA LEU A 114 5.74 23.26 33.53
C LEU A 114 6.33 23.86 34.82
N ALA A 115 5.51 24.02 35.87
CA ALA A 115 6.02 24.48 37.17
C ALA A 115 7.09 23.54 37.74
N GLU A 116 6.89 22.22 37.63
CA GLU A 116 7.88 21.21 38.04
C GLU A 116 9.20 21.31 37.25
N LEU A 117 9.15 21.74 35.98
CA LEU A 117 10.33 21.99 35.13
C LEU A 117 11.00 23.34 35.39
N GLY A 118 10.46 24.16 36.31
CA GLY A 118 11.02 25.45 36.70
C GLY A 118 10.48 26.65 35.91
N TYR A 119 9.40 26.49 35.14
CA TYR A 119 8.73 27.62 34.50
C TYR A 119 7.94 28.44 35.52
N THR A 120 8.07 29.76 35.45
CA THR A 120 7.40 30.70 36.36
C THR A 120 6.59 31.78 35.63
N ASP A 121 6.82 31.94 34.32
CA ASP A 121 6.15 32.93 33.49
C ASP A 121 5.70 32.31 32.16
N ILE A 122 4.41 32.48 31.82
CA ILE A 122 3.82 31.94 30.59
C ILE A 122 4.50 32.46 29.31
N ARG A 123 5.14 33.64 29.36
CA ARG A 123 5.94 34.19 28.25
C ARG A 123 7.14 33.31 27.90
N GLN A 124 7.65 32.53 28.86
CA GLN A 124 8.73 31.56 28.65
C GLN A 124 8.33 30.44 27.68
N VAL A 125 7.04 30.15 27.53
CA VAL A 125 6.50 29.15 26.58
C VAL A 125 5.65 29.78 25.46
N SER A 126 5.88 31.06 25.18
CA SER A 126 5.19 31.78 24.09
C SER A 126 5.47 31.18 22.71
N GLY A 127 4.55 31.41 21.76
CA GLY A 127 4.60 30.83 20.41
C GLY A 127 5.94 31.02 19.67
N GLY A 128 6.63 32.14 19.90
CA GLY A 128 7.94 32.41 19.31
C GLY A 128 9.09 31.56 19.88
N LYS A 129 8.99 31.15 21.16
CA LYS A 129 9.99 30.30 21.84
C LYS A 129 9.76 28.82 21.55
N VAL A 130 8.50 28.40 21.42
CA VAL A 130 8.14 27.00 21.14
C VAL A 130 8.03 26.66 19.66
N LYS A 131 8.27 27.63 18.76
CA LYS A 131 8.10 27.52 17.30
C LYS A 131 8.85 26.35 16.65
N ASN A 132 9.90 25.84 17.30
CA ASN A 132 10.73 24.75 16.80
C ASN A 132 10.34 23.39 17.38
N LEU A 133 9.28 23.30 18.19
CA LEU A 133 8.82 22.09 18.85
C LEU A 133 7.37 21.81 18.47
N TYR A 134 6.88 20.59 18.73
CA TYR A 134 5.45 20.27 18.64
C TYR A 134 4.60 20.88 19.77
N GLY A 135 4.94 22.10 20.18
CA GLY A 135 4.27 22.85 21.25
C GLY A 135 4.61 22.35 22.65
N ILE A 136 3.66 22.56 23.58
CA ILE A 136 3.85 22.28 25.01
C ILE A 136 4.10 20.80 25.28
N ASN A 137 3.53 19.88 24.48
CA ASN A 137 3.72 18.44 24.67
C ASN A 137 5.20 18.08 24.61
N SER A 138 5.94 18.60 23.62
CA SER A 138 7.37 18.32 23.50
C SER A 138 8.16 18.83 24.71
N ILE A 139 7.75 19.94 25.33
CA ILE A 139 8.41 20.48 26.52
C ILE A 139 8.20 19.55 27.70
N THR A 140 6.94 19.18 27.98
CA THR A 140 6.61 18.39 29.17
C THR A 140 7.04 16.93 29.02
N GLU A 141 6.91 16.31 27.84
CA GLU A 141 7.30 14.91 27.61
C GLU A 141 8.81 14.70 27.59
N ASN A 142 9.59 15.68 27.11
CA ASN A 142 11.05 15.59 27.05
C ASN A 142 11.75 16.31 28.21
N GLY A 143 11.02 16.85 29.19
CA GLY A 143 11.59 17.53 30.36
C GLY A 143 12.45 18.74 30.02
N ILE A 144 12.02 19.55 29.05
CA ILE A 144 12.80 20.71 28.59
C ILE A 144 12.66 21.84 29.61
N THR A 145 13.79 22.29 30.18
CA THR A 145 13.84 23.41 31.13
C THR A 145 13.74 24.77 30.42
N PRO A 146 13.42 25.87 31.14
CA PRO A 146 13.36 27.21 30.55
C PRO A 146 14.62 27.61 29.77
N ASP A 147 15.81 27.41 30.35
CA ASP A 147 17.08 27.77 29.74
C ASP A 147 17.34 26.97 28.45
N ARG A 148 17.05 25.66 28.48
CA ARG A 148 17.18 24.80 27.30
C ARG A 148 16.20 25.20 26.21
N LEU A 149 14.95 25.52 26.57
CA LEU A 149 13.94 25.98 25.60
C LEU A 149 14.38 27.27 24.90
N GLU A 150 14.98 28.20 25.64
CA GLU A 150 15.49 29.43 25.06
C GLU A 150 16.53 29.17 23.96
N ILE A 151 17.49 28.27 24.23
CA ILE A 151 18.53 27.90 23.26
C ILE A 151 17.90 27.15 22.08
N ILE A 152 17.02 26.18 22.34
CA ILE A 152 16.33 25.43 21.28
C ILE A 152 15.54 26.36 20.35
N GLY A 153 14.94 27.43 20.90
CA GLY A 153 14.22 28.45 20.15
C GLY A 153 15.10 29.25 19.16
N ARG A 154 16.42 29.24 19.33
CA ARG A 154 17.39 29.91 18.45
C ARG A 154 17.77 29.07 17.22
N PHE A 155 17.54 27.75 17.25
CA PHE A 155 17.75 26.91 16.05
C PHE A 155 16.78 27.31 14.93
N LYS A 156 17.19 27.08 13.68
CA LYS A 156 16.36 27.39 12.49
C LYS A 156 15.40 26.27 12.10
N ARG A 157 15.64 25.04 12.58
CA ARG A 157 14.91 23.84 12.19
C ARG A 157 13.88 23.46 13.22
N HIS A 158 12.69 23.10 12.75
CA HIS A 158 11.63 22.52 13.57
C HIS A 158 11.95 21.07 13.96
N GLU A 159 11.44 20.59 15.09
CA GLU A 159 11.65 19.26 15.67
C GLU A 159 11.39 18.13 14.66
N SER A 160 10.38 18.29 13.82
CA SER A 160 10.05 17.37 12.72
C SER A 160 11.17 17.14 11.70
N GLN A 161 12.18 18.02 11.67
CA GLN A 161 13.32 17.98 10.76
C GLN A 161 14.60 17.50 11.45
N TRP A 162 14.54 17.28 12.76
CA TRP A 162 15.67 16.74 13.51
C TRP A 162 15.77 15.25 13.24
N SER A 163 17.01 14.82 13.07
CA SER A 163 17.35 13.41 13.13
C SER A 163 17.30 12.87 14.57
N ALA A 164 17.41 11.55 14.75
CA ALA A 164 17.34 10.95 16.06
C ALA A 164 18.52 11.41 16.94
N TRP A 165 19.72 11.48 16.36
CA TRP A 165 20.89 11.99 17.07
C TRP A 165 20.82 13.51 17.31
N GLU A 166 20.35 14.34 16.36
CA GLU A 166 20.16 15.78 16.63
C GLU A 166 19.19 16.01 17.80
N LYS A 167 18.06 15.29 17.83
CA LYS A 167 17.09 15.37 18.92
C LYS A 167 17.72 14.96 20.26
N GLU A 168 18.46 13.85 20.29
CA GLU A 168 19.19 13.42 21.48
C GLU A 168 20.17 14.50 21.96
N ALA A 169 20.95 15.10 21.06
CA ALA A 169 21.93 16.12 21.42
C ALA A 169 21.26 17.36 22.03
N TYR A 170 20.20 17.86 21.39
CA TYR A 170 19.48 19.05 21.85
C TYR A 170 18.80 18.83 23.21
N LEU A 171 18.38 17.61 23.51
CA LEU A 171 17.69 17.30 24.77
C LEU A 171 18.64 16.93 25.91
N THR A 172 19.80 16.34 25.63
CA THR A 172 20.68 15.74 26.66
C THR A 172 22.01 16.45 26.89
N ALA A 173 22.53 17.20 25.91
CA ALA A 173 23.81 17.90 26.05
C ALA A 173 23.73 18.99 27.12
N PRO A 174 24.82 19.33 27.83
CA PRO A 174 24.86 20.48 28.74
C PRO A 174 24.35 21.77 28.06
N VAL A 175 23.64 22.60 28.83
CA VAL A 175 22.98 23.82 28.32
C VAL A 175 24.02 24.79 27.76
N GLU A 176 25.17 24.89 28.41
CA GLU A 176 26.29 25.76 28.02
C GLU A 176 26.89 25.34 26.67
N ASP A 177 27.05 24.04 26.44
CA ASP A 177 27.58 23.51 25.19
C ASP A 177 26.57 23.67 24.03
N LEU A 178 25.28 23.52 24.34
CA LEU A 178 24.21 23.75 23.38
C LEU A 178 24.11 25.24 23.01
N ASP A 179 24.30 26.14 23.97
CA ASP A 179 24.30 27.59 23.74
C ASP A 179 25.47 28.01 22.85
N ALA A 180 26.66 27.46 23.14
CA ALA A 180 27.86 27.66 22.33
C ALA A 180 27.66 27.23 20.87
N LEU A 181 26.93 26.14 20.63
CA LEU A 181 26.58 25.68 19.28
C LEU A 181 25.75 26.73 18.50
N THR A 182 24.81 27.41 19.16
CA THR A 182 23.98 28.46 18.53
C THR A 182 24.71 29.78 18.34
N SER A 183 25.76 30.02 19.13
CA SER A 183 26.57 31.24 19.11
C SER A 183 27.77 31.17 18.16
N THR A 184 28.14 29.96 17.72
CA THR A 184 29.24 29.73 16.79
C THR A 184 28.77 29.94 15.35
N ASP A 185 29.46 30.79 14.60
CA ASP A 185 29.20 30.94 13.16
C ASP A 185 29.75 29.73 12.39
N LEU A 186 28.90 28.71 12.23
CA LEU A 186 29.23 27.49 11.49
C LEU A 186 28.90 27.69 10.01
N PRO A 187 29.91 27.64 9.11
CA PRO A 187 29.77 28.11 7.74
C PRO A 187 28.93 27.18 6.86
N THR A 188 28.76 25.91 7.25
CA THR A 188 27.98 24.95 6.46
C THR A 188 27.04 24.09 7.33
N PRO A 189 25.92 23.60 6.77
CA PRO A 189 25.05 22.63 7.45
C PRO A 189 25.74 21.32 7.84
N LYS A 190 26.86 21.00 7.17
CA LYS A 190 27.70 19.85 7.48
C LYS A 190 28.45 20.08 8.80
N ASP A 191 29.05 21.25 8.95
CA ASP A 191 29.80 21.63 10.15
C ASP A 191 28.86 21.78 11.34
N GLU A 192 27.66 22.33 11.12
CA GLU A 192 26.56 22.34 12.11
C GLU A 192 26.26 20.92 12.62
N TYR A 193 26.01 19.97 11.72
CA TYR A 193 25.71 18.60 12.13
C TYR A 193 26.89 17.93 12.86
N LEU A 194 28.13 18.10 12.40
CA LEU A 194 29.30 17.55 13.08
C LEU A 194 29.51 18.15 14.47
N ALA A 195 29.31 19.46 14.63
CA ALA A 195 29.38 20.12 15.93
C ALA A 195 28.28 19.60 16.87
N THR A 196 27.04 19.40 16.38
CA THR A 196 25.98 18.75 17.15
C THR A 196 26.36 17.33 17.57
N MET A 197 27.00 16.55 16.70
CA MET A 197 27.42 15.18 17.05
C MET A 197 28.56 15.14 18.07
N ALA A 198 29.40 16.17 18.12
CA ALA A 198 30.44 16.30 19.15
C ALA A 198 29.85 16.40 20.56
N LEU A 199 28.64 16.97 20.71
CA LEU A 199 27.91 17.04 21.98
C LEU A 199 27.50 15.66 22.52
N LEU A 200 27.40 14.66 21.64
CA LEU A 200 27.05 13.28 22.01
C LEU A 200 28.27 12.38 22.22
N GLY A 201 29.47 12.93 22.14
CA GLY A 201 30.73 12.22 22.36
C GLY A 201 31.47 11.79 21.09
N THR A 202 32.68 11.26 21.31
CA THR A 202 33.66 11.00 20.24
C THR A 202 33.20 9.93 19.24
N GLU A 203 32.43 8.94 19.69
CA GLU A 203 31.97 7.84 18.83
C GLU A 203 31.03 8.33 17.71
N LYS A 204 29.95 9.02 18.07
CA LYS A 204 28.98 9.57 17.09
C LYS A 204 29.61 10.63 16.20
N TYR A 205 30.46 11.48 16.75
CA TYR A 205 31.24 12.45 15.97
C TYR A 205 32.12 11.76 14.91
N THR A 206 32.87 10.74 15.32
CA THR A 206 33.77 9.98 14.42
C THR A 206 32.97 9.28 13.33
N ARG A 207 31.88 8.60 13.69
CA ARG A 207 30.99 7.93 12.72
C ARG A 207 30.41 8.92 11.71
N ALA A 208 29.98 10.10 12.16
CA ALA A 208 29.44 11.14 11.28
C ALA A 208 30.49 11.69 10.32
N ARG A 209 31.69 11.98 10.84
CA ARG A 209 32.82 12.44 10.03
C ARG A 209 33.20 11.41 8.96
N ASP A 210 33.33 10.15 9.36
CA ASP A 210 33.76 9.07 8.47
C ASP A 210 32.68 8.78 7.40
N ALA A 211 31.39 8.80 7.77
CA ALA A 211 30.28 8.69 6.82
C ALA A 211 30.28 9.81 5.78
N MET A 212 30.51 11.05 6.22
CA MET A 212 30.58 12.19 5.32
C MET A 212 31.83 12.16 4.44
N ALA A 213 32.95 11.62 4.94
CA ALA A 213 34.19 11.46 4.18
C ALA A 213 34.01 10.48 3.00
N VAL A 214 33.23 9.40 3.19
CA VAL A 214 32.85 8.50 2.09
C VAL A 214 31.68 9.02 1.25
N GLY A 215 31.16 10.22 1.52
CA GLY A 215 30.16 10.88 0.68
C GLY A 215 28.69 10.59 1.04
N ILE A 216 28.39 10.05 2.23
CA ILE A 216 27.02 9.95 2.73
C ILE A 216 26.52 11.34 3.15
N LYS A 217 25.37 11.74 2.60
CA LYS A 217 24.71 13.03 2.92
C LYS A 217 23.43 12.87 3.73
N PHE A 218 22.86 11.67 3.81
CA PHE A 218 21.59 11.42 4.50
C PHE A 218 21.85 11.09 5.97
N ARG A 219 21.30 11.89 6.88
CA ARG A 219 21.44 11.69 8.34
C ARG A 219 21.03 10.28 8.77
N GLY A 220 19.90 9.77 8.26
CA GLY A 220 19.45 8.41 8.57
C GLY A 220 20.42 7.28 8.16
N LEU A 221 21.35 7.50 7.22
CA LEU A 221 22.41 6.54 6.89
C LEU A 221 23.66 6.74 7.74
N ILE A 222 23.91 7.97 8.19
CA ILE A 222 24.99 8.26 9.13
C ILE A 222 24.69 7.60 10.47
N GLU A 223 23.43 7.66 10.90
CA GLU A 223 22.93 7.20 12.20
C GLU A 223 22.68 5.68 12.25
N ALA A 224 22.73 5.00 11.11
CA ALA A 224 22.73 3.54 11.05
C ALA A 224 24.12 2.99 11.44
N ASP A 225 24.42 3.04 12.73
CA ASP A 225 25.71 2.71 13.35
C ASP A 225 26.08 1.22 13.33
N HIS A 226 25.09 0.34 13.28
CA HIS A 226 25.23 -1.12 13.15
C HIS A 226 25.81 -1.59 11.80
N HIS A 227 26.00 -0.69 10.82
CA HIS A 227 26.67 -0.97 9.55
C HIS A 227 27.80 0.04 9.27
N SER A 228 28.85 -0.42 8.58
CA SER A 228 29.96 0.45 8.16
C SER A 228 29.50 1.50 7.14
N PRO A 229 30.00 2.75 7.21
CA PRO A 229 29.68 3.77 6.21
C PRO A 229 30.01 3.37 4.76
N GLU A 230 31.07 2.61 4.53
CA GLU A 230 31.49 2.16 3.20
C GLU A 230 30.44 1.26 2.55
N LEU A 231 29.89 0.32 3.33
CA LEU A 231 28.81 -0.56 2.87
C LEU A 231 27.57 0.25 2.49
N LEU A 232 27.11 1.14 3.38
CA LEU A 232 25.91 1.95 3.15
C LEU A 232 26.08 2.88 1.94
N HIS A 233 27.26 3.48 1.78
CA HIS A 233 27.58 4.30 0.62
C HIS A 233 27.62 3.49 -0.67
N GLY A 234 28.25 2.32 -0.66
CA GLY A 234 28.29 1.44 -1.82
C GLY A 234 26.89 0.99 -2.25
N LEU A 235 26.00 0.67 -1.29
CA LEU A 235 24.62 0.32 -1.57
C LEU A 235 23.84 1.52 -2.14
N TYR A 236 24.05 2.72 -1.57
CA TYR A 236 23.47 3.95 -2.09
C TYR A 236 23.84 4.19 -3.56
N GLN A 237 25.11 4.03 -3.92
CA GLN A 237 25.59 4.21 -5.30
C GLN A 237 25.10 3.12 -6.26
N ALA A 238 24.92 1.88 -5.79
CA ALA A 238 24.51 0.76 -6.61
C ALA A 238 23.00 0.72 -6.91
N LEU A 239 22.19 1.46 -6.15
CA LEU A 239 20.74 1.52 -6.34
C LEU A 239 20.32 2.61 -7.33
N PRO A 240 19.21 2.40 -8.07
CA PRO A 240 18.61 3.48 -8.83
C PRO A 240 18.06 4.57 -7.89
N THR A 241 18.06 5.82 -8.34
CA THR A 241 17.64 7.00 -7.54
C THR A 241 16.26 6.84 -6.92
N THR A 242 15.34 6.13 -7.59
CA THR A 242 13.98 5.87 -7.09
C THR A 242 13.94 4.91 -5.90
N LYS A 243 15.04 4.22 -5.59
CA LYS A 243 15.18 3.22 -4.53
C LYS A 243 16.27 3.57 -3.51
N SER A 244 17.03 4.63 -3.73
CA SER A 244 18.19 5.02 -2.91
C SER A 244 17.80 5.84 -1.67
N ASN A 245 16.74 5.47 -0.97
CA ASN A 245 16.37 6.10 0.31
C ASN A 245 17.03 5.37 1.50
N ALA A 246 17.22 6.09 2.61
CA ALA A 246 17.97 5.58 3.76
C ALA A 246 17.40 4.27 4.31
N TRP A 247 16.09 4.20 4.49
CA TRP A 247 15.42 3.00 5.03
C TRP A 247 15.65 1.76 4.17
N ASN A 248 15.50 1.87 2.85
CA ASN A 248 15.72 0.73 1.95
C ASN A 248 17.18 0.25 1.97
N ILE A 249 18.14 1.17 2.04
CA ILE A 249 19.57 0.83 2.08
C ILE A 249 19.92 0.08 3.37
N VAL A 250 19.42 0.55 4.52
CA VAL A 250 19.62 -0.13 5.81
C VAL A 250 18.98 -1.52 5.77
N GLN A 251 17.76 -1.65 5.28
CA GLN A 251 17.08 -2.94 5.13
C GLN A 251 17.84 -3.93 4.23
N LEU A 252 18.52 -3.45 3.18
CA LEU A 252 19.38 -4.29 2.36
C LEU A 252 20.64 -4.71 3.12
N ALA A 253 21.27 -3.78 3.85
CA ALA A 253 22.44 -4.08 4.68
C ALA A 253 22.10 -5.10 5.79
N ASP A 254 20.95 -4.98 6.45
CA ASP A 254 20.43 -5.93 7.45
C ASP A 254 20.25 -7.34 6.88
N LYS A 255 19.89 -7.44 5.59
CA LYS A 255 19.79 -8.70 4.84
C LYS A 255 21.15 -9.25 4.40
N GLY A 256 22.26 -8.60 4.75
CA GLY A 256 23.60 -8.96 4.31
C GLY A 256 23.85 -8.69 2.82
N ILE A 257 23.08 -7.79 2.20
CA ILE A 257 23.27 -7.41 0.80
C ILE A 257 24.43 -6.43 0.70
N THR A 258 25.28 -6.63 -0.30
CA THR A 258 26.42 -5.75 -0.63
C THR A 258 26.23 -5.14 -2.03
N PRO A 259 27.04 -4.14 -2.41
CA PRO A 259 26.99 -3.56 -3.76
C PRO A 259 27.22 -4.61 -4.86
N ASP A 260 28.08 -5.60 -4.59
CA ASP A 260 28.33 -6.73 -5.50
C ASP A 260 27.11 -7.62 -5.66
N HIS A 261 26.33 -7.85 -4.60
CA HIS A 261 25.07 -8.59 -4.70
C HIS A 261 24.09 -7.85 -5.62
N LEU A 262 23.94 -6.53 -5.47
CA LEU A 262 23.09 -5.73 -6.34
C LEU A 262 23.52 -5.83 -7.81
N LYS A 263 24.83 -5.78 -8.08
CA LYS A 263 25.38 -5.96 -9.43
C LYS A 263 25.09 -7.37 -9.98
N LYS A 264 25.38 -8.41 -9.19
CA LYS A 264 25.24 -9.83 -9.58
C LYS A 264 23.78 -10.25 -9.75
N TYR A 265 22.94 -9.99 -8.76
CA TYR A 265 21.56 -10.49 -8.64
C TYR A 265 20.48 -9.45 -8.94
N GLY A 266 20.82 -8.17 -9.01
CA GLY A 266 19.88 -7.09 -9.33
C GLY A 266 19.01 -6.68 -8.14
N THR A 267 18.47 -5.47 -8.20
CA THR A 267 17.72 -4.84 -7.09
C THR A 267 16.56 -5.70 -6.61
N LYS A 268 15.72 -6.21 -7.52
CA LYS A 268 14.51 -6.94 -7.13
C LYS A 268 14.80 -8.24 -6.38
N ALA A 269 15.87 -8.95 -6.74
CA ALA A 269 16.28 -10.15 -6.03
C ALA A 269 16.83 -9.81 -4.64
N CYS A 270 17.65 -8.76 -4.53
CA CYS A 270 18.21 -8.32 -3.25
C CYS A 270 17.17 -7.72 -2.30
N GLU A 271 16.09 -7.13 -2.83
CA GLU A 271 14.94 -6.72 -2.02
C GLU A 271 14.17 -7.94 -1.46
N THR A 272 14.19 -9.07 -2.18
CA THR A 272 13.40 -10.26 -1.85
C THR A 272 14.14 -11.24 -0.93
N PHE A 273 15.44 -11.43 -1.14
CA PHE A 273 16.24 -12.47 -0.47
C PHE A 273 17.41 -11.89 0.33
N SER A 274 17.91 -12.65 1.31
CA SER A 274 19.16 -12.29 2.00
C SER A 274 20.38 -12.57 1.12
N GLY A 275 21.50 -11.89 1.41
CA GLY A 275 22.78 -12.14 0.74
C GLY A 275 23.24 -13.59 0.91
N LYS A 276 23.12 -14.11 2.13
CA LYS A 276 23.43 -15.50 2.46
C LYS A 276 22.63 -16.50 1.62
N ASP A 277 21.33 -16.26 1.45
CA ASP A 277 20.49 -17.17 0.66
C ASP A 277 20.83 -17.09 -0.83
N LEU A 278 21.12 -15.89 -1.35
CA LEU A 278 21.53 -15.70 -2.75
C LEU A 278 22.85 -16.43 -3.07
N ASP A 279 23.82 -16.35 -2.17
CA ASP A 279 25.11 -17.03 -2.30
C ASP A 279 24.96 -18.56 -2.16
N ALA A 280 24.13 -19.04 -1.24
CA ALA A 280 23.86 -20.46 -1.03
C ALA A 280 22.89 -21.08 -2.05
N SER A 281 22.27 -20.26 -2.91
CA SER A 281 21.19 -20.69 -3.81
C SER A 281 21.60 -21.73 -4.85
N GLY A 282 22.88 -21.81 -5.21
CA GLY A 282 23.39 -22.67 -6.30
C GLY A 282 22.82 -22.35 -7.69
N LEU A 283 21.99 -21.31 -7.82
CA LEU A 283 21.42 -20.84 -9.08
C LEU A 283 22.30 -19.74 -9.67
N LYS A 284 22.44 -19.74 -11.00
CA LYS A 284 23.16 -18.65 -11.68
C LYS A 284 22.41 -17.33 -11.47
N PRO A 285 23.09 -16.20 -11.22
CA PRO A 285 22.42 -14.92 -10.95
C PRO A 285 21.46 -14.47 -12.05
N ALA A 286 21.77 -14.76 -13.33
CA ALA A 286 20.89 -14.46 -14.46
C ALA A 286 19.53 -15.21 -14.38
N VAL A 287 19.53 -16.44 -13.86
CA VAL A 287 18.32 -17.24 -13.67
C VAL A 287 17.46 -16.62 -12.56
N ILE A 288 18.06 -16.29 -11.41
CA ILE A 288 17.34 -15.65 -10.30
C ILE A 288 16.72 -14.32 -10.76
N LYS A 289 17.51 -13.48 -11.46
CA LYS A 289 17.04 -12.23 -12.07
C LYS A 289 15.81 -12.46 -12.94
N GLY A 290 15.89 -13.44 -13.86
CA GLY A 290 14.80 -13.77 -14.77
C GLY A 290 13.54 -14.23 -14.04
N LEU A 291 13.68 -15.19 -13.12
CA LEU A 291 12.55 -15.78 -12.41
C LEU A 291 11.87 -14.76 -11.48
N VAL A 292 12.63 -13.94 -10.74
CA VAL A 292 12.07 -12.86 -9.91
C VAL A 292 11.39 -11.78 -10.77
N ALA A 293 11.93 -11.49 -11.96
CA ALA A 293 11.32 -10.54 -12.90
C ALA A 293 9.98 -11.04 -13.47
N SER A 294 9.74 -12.35 -13.53
CA SER A 294 8.47 -12.94 -14.03
C SER A 294 7.24 -12.47 -13.24
N GLY A 295 7.41 -12.14 -11.96
CA GLY A 295 6.32 -11.76 -11.05
C GLY A 295 5.73 -12.92 -10.24
N VAL A 296 6.14 -14.16 -10.52
CA VAL A 296 5.79 -15.32 -9.68
C VAL A 296 6.55 -15.22 -8.36
N ARG A 297 5.84 -15.08 -7.24
CA ARG A 297 6.42 -14.98 -5.90
C ARG A 297 6.76 -16.38 -5.39
N GLY A 298 7.96 -16.55 -4.82
CA GLY A 298 8.42 -17.80 -4.24
C GLY A 298 9.76 -17.64 -3.56
N ASP A 299 10.19 -18.66 -2.83
CA ASP A 299 11.55 -18.72 -2.28
C ASP A 299 12.56 -19.23 -3.32
N LEU A 300 13.84 -19.28 -2.96
CA LEU A 300 14.89 -19.78 -3.86
C LEU A 300 14.78 -21.29 -4.14
N ALA A 301 14.18 -22.08 -3.24
CA ALA A 301 13.94 -23.49 -3.47
C ALA A 301 12.86 -23.69 -4.56
N TYR A 302 11.82 -22.87 -4.55
CA TYR A 302 10.78 -22.83 -5.56
C TYR A 302 11.35 -22.43 -6.92
N TYR A 303 12.19 -21.40 -6.98
CA TYR A 303 12.87 -21.03 -8.22
C TYR A 303 13.82 -22.12 -8.72
N ARG A 304 14.46 -22.87 -7.83
CA ARG A 304 15.26 -24.03 -8.22
C ARG A 304 14.40 -25.14 -8.84
N GLN A 305 13.23 -25.41 -8.29
CA GLN A 305 12.27 -26.37 -8.86
C GLN A 305 11.81 -25.93 -10.26
N LEU A 306 11.42 -24.66 -10.42
CA LEU A 306 11.00 -24.11 -11.71
C LEU A 306 12.13 -24.14 -12.75
N HIS A 307 13.36 -23.80 -12.35
CA HIS A 307 14.52 -23.89 -13.24
C HIS A 307 14.77 -25.35 -13.67
N THR A 308 14.71 -26.29 -12.73
CA THR A 308 14.86 -27.73 -13.01
C THR A 308 13.76 -28.25 -13.93
N ALA A 309 12.56 -27.68 -13.85
CA ALA A 309 11.45 -27.97 -14.75
C ALA A 309 11.66 -27.44 -16.18
N GLY A 310 12.68 -26.59 -16.41
CA GLY A 310 13.02 -26.03 -17.73
C GLY A 310 12.68 -24.56 -17.90
N TYR A 311 12.20 -23.86 -16.87
CA TYR A 311 12.03 -22.40 -16.91
C TYR A 311 13.37 -21.69 -16.73
N THR A 312 14.06 -21.45 -17.84
CA THR A 312 15.37 -20.75 -17.85
C THR A 312 15.25 -19.26 -18.13
N LYS A 313 14.10 -18.80 -18.65
CA LYS A 313 13.79 -17.39 -18.94
C LYS A 313 12.60 -16.90 -18.11
N GLY A 314 12.69 -15.66 -17.63
CA GLY A 314 11.60 -15.02 -16.87
C GLY A 314 10.32 -14.80 -17.67
N SER A 315 10.43 -14.54 -18.98
CA SER A 315 9.28 -14.40 -19.88
C SER A 315 8.50 -15.69 -20.00
N ASP A 316 9.17 -16.83 -20.22
CA ASP A 316 8.54 -18.16 -20.33
C ASP A 316 7.73 -18.50 -19.07
N LEU A 317 8.28 -18.26 -17.88
CA LEU A 317 7.55 -18.46 -16.63
C LEU A 317 6.36 -17.50 -16.49
N LYS A 318 6.53 -16.24 -16.88
CA LYS A 318 5.46 -15.23 -16.83
C LYS A 318 4.32 -15.58 -17.78
N ASP A 319 4.64 -16.05 -18.96
CA ASP A 319 3.68 -16.45 -19.99
C ASP A 319 2.90 -17.70 -19.55
N ALA A 320 3.59 -18.70 -19.00
CA ALA A 320 2.93 -19.86 -18.38
C ALA A 320 2.02 -19.47 -17.21
N SER A 321 2.51 -18.63 -16.29
CA SER A 321 1.75 -18.16 -15.13
C SER A 321 0.49 -17.39 -15.55
N ARG A 322 0.59 -16.53 -16.57
CA ARG A 322 -0.55 -15.82 -17.14
C ARG A 322 -1.49 -16.73 -17.89
N ALA A 323 -0.96 -17.71 -18.62
CA ALA A 323 -1.77 -18.68 -19.37
C ALA A 323 -2.67 -19.51 -18.45
N LEU A 324 -2.06 -20.05 -17.40
CA LEU A 324 -2.67 -20.90 -16.39
C LEU A 324 -3.37 -20.13 -15.26
N GLU A 325 -3.20 -18.81 -15.21
CA GLU A 325 -3.71 -17.93 -14.12
C GLU A 325 -3.35 -18.46 -12.73
N THR A 326 -2.10 -18.85 -12.56
CA THR A 326 -1.58 -19.43 -11.32
C THR A 326 -0.16 -18.99 -11.05
N THR A 327 0.20 -18.96 -9.77
CA THR A 327 1.58 -18.82 -9.29
C THR A 327 2.05 -20.07 -8.55
N ASP A 328 1.22 -21.12 -8.49
CA ASP A 328 1.56 -22.39 -7.85
C ASP A 328 2.67 -23.11 -8.61
N VAL A 329 3.80 -23.31 -7.93
CA VAL A 329 5.02 -23.91 -8.46
C VAL A 329 4.81 -25.34 -8.93
N THR A 330 3.97 -26.10 -8.22
CA THR A 330 3.67 -27.49 -8.58
C THR A 330 2.93 -27.56 -9.91
N THR A 331 1.91 -26.74 -10.08
CA THR A 331 1.12 -26.63 -11.31
C THR A 331 1.98 -26.17 -12.48
N LEU A 332 2.79 -25.11 -12.29
CA LEU A 332 3.69 -24.60 -13.32
C LEU A 332 4.73 -25.65 -13.74
N THR A 333 5.34 -26.32 -12.77
CA THR A 333 6.31 -27.41 -13.03
C THR A 333 5.69 -28.57 -13.80
N ARG A 334 4.46 -28.98 -13.44
CA ARG A 334 3.75 -30.05 -14.15
C ARG A 334 3.39 -29.64 -15.58
N ALA A 335 2.89 -28.43 -15.78
CA ALA A 335 2.55 -27.92 -17.11
C ALA A 335 3.79 -27.82 -18.01
N ARG A 336 4.94 -27.40 -17.46
CA ARG A 336 6.18 -27.24 -18.22
C ARG A 336 6.71 -28.53 -18.85
N ARG A 337 6.40 -29.68 -18.26
CA ARG A 337 6.73 -31.01 -18.81
C ARG A 337 6.07 -31.29 -20.16
N HIS A 338 5.01 -30.55 -20.48
CA HIS A 338 4.21 -30.77 -21.66
C HIS A 338 4.35 -29.65 -22.68
N ALA A 339 4.31 -28.38 -22.25
CA ALA A 339 4.39 -27.23 -23.13
C ALA A 339 5.30 -26.14 -22.54
N SER A 340 5.89 -25.31 -23.41
CA SER A 340 6.53 -24.06 -22.99
C SER A 340 5.47 -23.02 -22.59
N GLY A 341 5.86 -22.02 -21.80
CA GLY A 341 4.98 -20.90 -21.47
C GLY A 341 4.59 -20.07 -22.68
N GLU A 342 5.49 -19.93 -23.65
CA GLU A 342 5.21 -19.29 -24.95
C GLU A 342 4.06 -20.00 -25.68
N GLN A 343 4.15 -21.33 -25.85
CA GLN A 343 3.08 -22.12 -26.46
C GLN A 343 1.77 -21.99 -25.69
N MET A 344 1.80 -22.08 -24.35
CA MET A 344 0.59 -21.90 -23.52
C MET A 344 -0.04 -20.52 -23.70
N ALA A 345 0.75 -19.46 -23.78
CA ALA A 345 0.25 -18.10 -24.00
C ALA A 345 -0.35 -17.93 -25.40
N LEU A 346 0.26 -18.54 -26.42
CA LEU A 346 -0.22 -18.49 -27.80
C LEU A 346 -1.61 -19.14 -27.94
N PHE A 347 -1.79 -20.33 -27.36
CA PHE A 347 -3.09 -21.01 -27.29
C PHE A 347 -4.12 -20.31 -26.39
N LYS A 348 -3.70 -19.69 -25.28
CA LYS A 348 -4.59 -18.83 -24.48
C LYS A 348 -5.11 -17.64 -25.29
N GLY A 349 -4.22 -17.00 -26.06
CA GLY A 349 -4.57 -15.84 -26.89
C GLY A 349 -5.69 -16.16 -27.87
N ALA A 350 -5.62 -17.32 -28.53
CA ALA A 350 -6.63 -17.79 -29.48
C ALA A 350 -7.94 -18.21 -28.81
N THR A 351 -7.87 -18.99 -27.72
CA THR A 351 -9.07 -19.52 -27.06
C THR A 351 -9.77 -18.50 -26.15
N LYS A 352 -9.05 -17.46 -25.69
CA LYS A 352 -9.48 -16.48 -24.68
C LYS A 352 -9.94 -17.10 -23.36
N LYS A 353 -9.67 -18.39 -23.15
CA LYS A 353 -10.00 -19.14 -21.93
C LYS A 353 -8.72 -19.38 -21.13
N LYS A 354 -8.89 -19.60 -19.83
CA LYS A 354 -7.81 -20.10 -18.98
C LYS A 354 -7.35 -21.46 -19.50
N ILE A 355 -6.05 -21.66 -19.56
CA ILE A 355 -5.44 -22.95 -19.91
C ILE A 355 -5.43 -23.82 -18.64
N THR A 356 -5.93 -25.04 -18.75
CA THR A 356 -5.86 -26.07 -17.70
C THR A 356 -4.59 -26.92 -17.84
N LEU A 357 -4.32 -27.80 -16.87
CA LEU A 357 -3.21 -28.74 -17.00
C LEU A 357 -3.41 -29.73 -18.16
N ASP A 358 -4.65 -30.12 -18.43
CA ASP A 358 -4.98 -31.00 -19.55
C ASP A 358 -4.83 -30.29 -20.90
N ASP A 359 -5.14 -28.98 -20.96
CA ASP A 359 -4.81 -28.16 -22.13
C ASP A 359 -3.30 -28.09 -22.37
N ALA A 360 -2.47 -27.93 -21.33
CA ALA A 360 -1.02 -27.95 -21.48
C ALA A 360 -0.49 -29.29 -22.01
N ARG A 361 -1.10 -30.41 -21.58
CA ARG A 361 -0.83 -31.75 -22.14
C ARG A 361 -1.22 -31.84 -23.60
N ALA A 362 -2.41 -31.35 -23.94
CA ALA A 362 -2.90 -31.32 -25.31
C ALA A 362 -2.00 -30.50 -26.23
N ILE A 363 -1.58 -29.31 -25.81
CA ILE A 363 -0.62 -28.46 -26.55
C ILE A 363 0.68 -29.22 -26.81
N GLY A 364 1.21 -29.92 -25.81
CA GLY A 364 2.42 -30.74 -25.97
C GLY A 364 2.25 -31.89 -26.98
N ARG A 365 1.07 -32.49 -27.07
CA ARG A 365 0.74 -33.53 -28.06
C ARG A 365 0.58 -32.94 -29.46
N LEU A 366 -0.10 -31.80 -29.57
CA LEU A 366 -0.26 -31.06 -30.83
C LEU A 366 1.10 -30.65 -31.41
N ALA A 367 2.00 -30.11 -30.58
CA ALA A 367 3.35 -29.74 -31.01
C ALA A 367 4.13 -30.96 -31.56
N LYS A 368 4.02 -32.14 -30.92
CA LYS A 368 4.62 -33.37 -31.45
C LYS A 368 4.05 -33.82 -32.79
N ALA A 369 2.79 -33.46 -33.08
CA ALA A 369 2.14 -33.68 -34.36
C ALA A 369 2.45 -32.58 -35.40
N GLY A 370 3.34 -31.62 -35.10
CA GLY A 370 3.70 -30.51 -35.98
C GLY A 370 2.70 -29.34 -35.95
N ILE A 371 1.84 -29.28 -34.93
CA ILE A 371 0.87 -28.21 -34.70
C ILE A 371 1.36 -27.33 -33.55
N ASP A 372 2.12 -26.29 -33.90
CA ASP A 372 2.70 -25.34 -32.94
C ASP A 372 1.87 -24.07 -32.77
N GLU A 373 0.96 -23.79 -33.72
CA GLU A 373 0.11 -22.60 -33.73
C GLU A 373 -1.39 -22.97 -33.75
N PRO A 374 -2.25 -22.26 -32.99
CA PRO A 374 -3.70 -22.48 -32.97
C PRO A 374 -4.36 -22.34 -34.34
N ASP A 375 -3.85 -21.47 -35.21
CA ASP A 375 -4.42 -21.26 -36.55
C ASP A 375 -4.30 -22.49 -37.43
N GLN A 376 -3.32 -23.36 -37.18
CA GLN A 376 -3.18 -24.64 -37.89
C GLN A 376 -4.33 -25.61 -37.54
N LEU A 377 -5.01 -25.44 -36.40
CA LEU A 377 -6.20 -26.24 -36.05
C LEU A 377 -7.45 -25.82 -36.83
N ARG A 378 -7.42 -24.68 -37.53
CA ARG A 378 -8.60 -24.11 -38.20
C ARG A 378 -9.22 -25.08 -39.20
N THR A 379 -8.40 -25.81 -39.96
CA THR A 379 -8.87 -26.80 -40.95
C THR A 379 -9.69 -27.90 -40.30
N TRP A 380 -9.20 -28.48 -39.18
CA TRP A 380 -9.96 -29.45 -38.41
C TRP A 380 -11.22 -28.83 -37.79
N THR A 381 -11.12 -27.62 -37.23
CA THR A 381 -12.29 -26.95 -36.63
C THR A 381 -13.39 -26.71 -37.66
N THR A 382 -13.06 -26.31 -38.89
CA THR A 382 -14.04 -26.09 -39.97
C THR A 382 -14.65 -27.37 -40.51
N SER A 383 -13.96 -28.51 -40.37
CA SER A 383 -14.48 -29.81 -40.78
C SER A 383 -15.53 -30.37 -39.83
N ILE A 384 -15.59 -29.90 -38.58
CA ILE A 384 -16.54 -30.42 -37.59
C ILE A 384 -17.96 -29.95 -37.94
N HIS A 385 -18.86 -30.90 -38.17
CA HIS A 385 -20.28 -30.59 -38.30
C HIS A 385 -20.82 -29.98 -36.99
N ALA A 386 -21.58 -28.88 -37.08
CA ALA A 386 -22.01 -28.10 -35.92
C ALA A 386 -22.74 -28.94 -34.85
N GLU A 387 -23.54 -29.92 -35.27
CA GLU A 387 -24.31 -30.77 -34.35
C GLU A 387 -23.44 -31.83 -33.64
N ALA A 388 -22.24 -32.14 -34.16
CA ALA A 388 -21.31 -33.09 -33.53
C ALA A 388 -20.61 -32.53 -32.28
N ASN A 389 -20.73 -31.22 -32.03
CA ASN A 389 -20.23 -30.57 -30.80
C ASN A 389 -21.21 -30.67 -29.62
N ARG A 390 -22.44 -31.17 -29.82
CA ARG A 390 -23.47 -31.22 -28.76
C ARG A 390 -23.09 -32.08 -27.55
N TYR A 391 -22.17 -33.02 -27.72
CA TYR A 391 -21.73 -33.96 -26.68
C TYR A 391 -20.42 -33.54 -25.99
N ILE A 392 -19.91 -32.34 -26.29
CA ILE A 392 -18.77 -31.80 -25.55
C ILE A 392 -19.29 -31.28 -24.22
N ASP A 393 -18.83 -31.88 -23.12
CA ASP A 393 -19.14 -31.36 -21.79
C ASP A 393 -18.53 -29.97 -21.60
N ARG A 394 -19.22 -29.13 -20.83
CA ARG A 394 -18.78 -27.75 -20.56
C ARG A 394 -17.35 -27.66 -20.01
N ASP A 395 -16.95 -28.68 -19.26
CA ASP A 395 -15.66 -28.75 -18.56
C ASP A 395 -14.59 -29.52 -19.36
N GLN A 396 -14.94 -30.10 -20.52
CA GLN A 396 -13.96 -30.78 -21.37
C GLN A 396 -13.05 -29.80 -22.10
N SER A 397 -11.77 -30.17 -22.20
CA SER A 397 -10.77 -29.44 -22.97
C SER A 397 -10.99 -29.67 -24.47
N LEU A 398 -11.35 -28.60 -25.19
CA LEU A 398 -11.43 -28.62 -26.65
C LEU A 398 -10.07 -28.94 -27.30
N LEU A 399 -8.98 -28.48 -26.68
CA LEU A 399 -7.63 -28.77 -27.17
C LEU A 399 -7.29 -30.25 -27.02
N ALA A 400 -7.71 -30.89 -25.92
CA ALA A 400 -7.54 -32.32 -25.73
C ALA A 400 -8.27 -33.12 -26.80
N ILE A 401 -9.53 -32.76 -27.11
CA ILE A 401 -10.29 -33.40 -28.19
C ILE A 401 -9.56 -33.28 -29.54
N HIS A 402 -9.05 -32.08 -29.88
CA HIS A 402 -8.27 -31.89 -31.10
C HIS A 402 -7.00 -32.76 -31.11
N ALA A 403 -6.28 -32.78 -30.00
CA ALA A 403 -5.08 -33.59 -29.87
C ALA A 403 -5.38 -35.09 -30.05
N ASP A 404 -6.49 -35.60 -29.50
CA ASP A 404 -6.85 -37.02 -29.55
C ASP A 404 -7.08 -37.51 -30.99
N PHE A 405 -7.87 -36.79 -31.80
CA PHE A 405 -8.13 -37.23 -33.17
C PHE A 405 -6.93 -36.95 -34.12
N ILE A 406 -6.15 -35.89 -33.89
CA ILE A 406 -4.94 -35.62 -34.69
C ILE A 406 -3.89 -36.70 -34.43
N GLU A 407 -3.68 -37.08 -33.16
CA GLU A 407 -2.76 -38.16 -32.77
C GLU A 407 -3.21 -39.53 -33.32
N ALA A 408 -4.52 -39.76 -33.44
CA ALA A 408 -5.09 -40.94 -34.09
C ALA A 408 -4.93 -40.96 -35.63
N GLY A 409 -4.38 -39.89 -36.23
CA GLY A 409 -4.18 -39.77 -37.68
C GLY A 409 -5.43 -39.36 -38.46
N VAL A 410 -6.41 -38.73 -37.81
CA VAL A 410 -7.63 -38.24 -38.46
C VAL A 410 -7.32 -36.96 -39.23
N THR A 411 -7.44 -37.00 -40.56
CA THR A 411 -7.32 -35.81 -41.41
C THR A 411 -8.56 -34.92 -41.30
N PRO A 412 -8.50 -33.63 -41.68
CA PRO A 412 -9.68 -32.76 -41.69
C PRO A 412 -10.84 -33.34 -42.50
N GLU A 413 -10.56 -33.96 -43.65
CA GLU A 413 -11.59 -34.55 -44.51
C GLU A 413 -12.26 -35.73 -43.81
N ARG A 414 -11.44 -36.60 -43.23
CA ARG A 414 -11.92 -37.75 -42.47
C ARG A 414 -12.74 -37.34 -41.25
N LEU A 415 -12.34 -36.28 -40.56
CA LEU A 415 -13.10 -35.71 -39.44
C LEU A 415 -14.46 -35.19 -39.91
N GLY A 416 -14.51 -34.56 -41.08
CA GLY A 416 -15.75 -34.16 -41.74
C GLY A 416 -16.69 -35.34 -41.97
N GLU A 417 -16.19 -36.43 -42.55
CA GLU A 417 -16.98 -37.65 -42.76
C GLU A 417 -17.51 -38.24 -41.45
N ILE A 418 -16.66 -38.35 -40.42
CA ILE A 418 -17.02 -38.89 -39.10
C ILE A 418 -18.15 -38.07 -38.48
N THR A 419 -17.97 -36.75 -38.42
CA THR A 419 -18.95 -35.85 -37.75
C THR A 419 -20.24 -35.71 -38.53
N ARG A 420 -20.21 -35.75 -39.87
CA ARG A 420 -21.42 -35.75 -40.73
C ARG A 420 -22.15 -37.09 -40.70
N ALA A 421 -21.47 -38.19 -40.39
CA ALA A 421 -22.12 -39.46 -40.08
C ALA A 421 -22.84 -39.44 -38.72
N GLY A 422 -22.75 -38.35 -37.95
CA GLY A 422 -23.43 -38.22 -36.66
C GLY A 422 -22.61 -38.67 -35.45
N ILE A 423 -21.36 -39.10 -35.66
CA ILE A 423 -20.45 -39.46 -34.58
C ILE A 423 -19.99 -38.17 -33.89
N PRO A 424 -20.08 -38.05 -32.56
CA PRO A 424 -19.60 -36.89 -31.82
C PRO A 424 -18.10 -36.67 -32.03
N VAL A 425 -17.67 -35.41 -31.98
CA VAL A 425 -16.24 -35.10 -32.16
C VAL A 425 -15.35 -35.72 -31.06
N THR A 426 -15.91 -35.95 -29.87
CA THR A 426 -15.25 -36.63 -28.74
C THR A 426 -14.95 -38.11 -29.03
N GLU A 427 -15.68 -38.74 -29.95
CA GLU A 427 -15.53 -40.15 -30.36
C GLU A 427 -14.67 -40.29 -31.63
N ALA A 428 -14.29 -39.18 -32.27
CA ALA A 428 -13.69 -39.20 -33.59
C ALA A 428 -12.38 -40.00 -33.66
N ALA A 429 -11.57 -39.97 -32.60
CA ALA A 429 -10.33 -40.73 -32.52
C ALA A 429 -10.55 -42.25 -32.62
N ALA A 430 -11.61 -42.78 -31.99
CA ALA A 430 -11.95 -44.21 -32.03
C ALA A 430 -12.38 -44.67 -33.45
N HIS A 431 -12.87 -43.73 -34.25
CA HIS A 431 -13.41 -43.98 -35.60
C HIS A 431 -12.44 -43.62 -36.74
N ALA A 432 -11.17 -43.33 -36.43
CA ALA A 432 -10.16 -42.97 -37.40
C ALA A 432 -10.11 -43.95 -38.60
N LYS A 433 -10.23 -45.26 -38.32
CA LYS A 433 -10.13 -46.35 -39.31
C LYS A 433 -11.46 -47.08 -39.61
N THR A 434 -12.59 -46.61 -39.09
CA THR A 434 -13.89 -47.30 -39.27
C THR A 434 -14.38 -47.23 -40.72
N GLN A 435 -14.53 -48.36 -41.40
CA GLN A 435 -14.92 -48.34 -42.83
C GLN A 435 -16.34 -47.82 -43.07
N ASP A 436 -17.30 -48.28 -42.28
CA ASP A 436 -18.70 -47.84 -42.36
C ASP A 436 -19.04 -46.87 -41.23
N LEU A 437 -18.73 -45.59 -41.47
CA LEU A 437 -19.06 -44.51 -40.55
C LEU A 437 -20.57 -44.28 -40.42
N TRP A 438 -21.34 -44.53 -41.48
CA TRP A 438 -22.78 -44.30 -41.46
C TRP A 438 -23.48 -45.29 -40.53
N ALA A 439 -23.11 -46.57 -40.59
CA ALA A 439 -23.60 -47.55 -39.63
C ALA A 439 -23.13 -47.23 -38.20
N ALA A 440 -21.85 -46.90 -38.01
CA ALA A 440 -21.30 -46.57 -36.70
C ALA A 440 -21.98 -45.35 -36.04
N GLY A 441 -22.34 -44.34 -36.83
CA GLY A 441 -23.04 -43.15 -36.34
C GLY A 441 -24.54 -43.33 -36.06
N LYS A 442 -25.14 -44.50 -36.39
CA LYS A 442 -26.59 -44.70 -36.32
C LYS A 442 -27.16 -44.38 -34.94
N THR A 443 -26.53 -44.89 -33.87
CA THR A 443 -26.99 -44.69 -32.49
C THR A 443 -27.08 -43.20 -32.15
N PHE A 444 -26.07 -42.41 -32.50
CA PHE A 444 -26.04 -40.97 -32.21
C PHE A 444 -27.05 -40.17 -33.03
N ARG A 445 -27.30 -40.58 -34.29
CA ARG A 445 -28.37 -39.98 -35.11
C ARG A 445 -29.76 -40.30 -34.55
N ASP A 446 -29.98 -41.53 -34.07
CA ASP A 446 -31.23 -41.94 -33.44
C ASP A 446 -31.46 -41.16 -32.12
N GLU A 447 -30.42 -40.98 -31.30
CA GLU A 447 -30.46 -40.15 -30.09
C GLU A 447 -30.73 -38.67 -30.38
N TYR A 448 -30.14 -38.14 -31.45
CA TYR A 448 -30.42 -36.79 -31.92
C TYR A 448 -31.90 -36.66 -32.33
N ALA A 449 -32.43 -37.60 -33.11
CA ALA A 449 -33.83 -37.61 -33.51
C ALA A 449 -34.77 -37.69 -32.28
N ALA A 450 -34.47 -38.56 -31.32
CA ALA A 450 -35.23 -38.66 -30.07
C ALA A 450 -35.17 -37.37 -29.24
N THR A 451 -34.04 -36.65 -29.27
CA THR A 451 -33.88 -35.37 -28.58
C THR A 451 -34.65 -34.24 -29.25
N GLU A 452 -34.60 -34.12 -30.58
CA GLU A 452 -35.39 -33.15 -31.32
C GLU A 452 -36.90 -33.41 -31.16
N GLN A 453 -37.31 -34.69 -31.17
CA GLN A 453 -38.69 -35.08 -30.88
C GLN A 453 -39.14 -34.65 -29.48
N ARG A 454 -38.33 -34.91 -28.45
CA ARG A 454 -38.61 -34.43 -27.07
C ARG A 454 -38.72 -32.92 -26.99
N ARG A 455 -37.85 -32.17 -27.69
CA ARG A 455 -37.91 -30.70 -27.74
C ARG A 455 -39.17 -30.20 -28.43
N PHE A 456 -39.65 -30.88 -29.46
CA PHE A 456 -40.91 -30.59 -30.12
C PHE A 456 -42.11 -30.85 -29.19
N GLU A 457 -42.13 -32.01 -28.51
CA GLU A 457 -43.17 -32.36 -27.53
C GLU A 457 -43.22 -31.36 -26.36
N GLN A 458 -42.06 -30.87 -25.92
CA GLN A 458 -41.91 -29.82 -24.90
C GLN A 458 -42.19 -28.40 -25.44
N ARG A 459 -42.53 -28.26 -26.73
CA ARG A 459 -42.81 -26.98 -27.42
C ARG A 459 -41.65 -25.99 -27.41
N TRP A 460 -40.41 -26.48 -27.34
CA TRP A 460 -39.20 -25.65 -27.45
C TRP A 460 -38.82 -25.35 -28.90
N ILE A 461 -39.28 -26.17 -29.84
CA ILE A 461 -39.11 -25.99 -31.30
C ILE A 461 -40.45 -26.22 -32.01
N ARG A 462 -40.58 -25.69 -33.24
CA ARG A 462 -41.81 -25.81 -34.05
C ARG A 462 -41.92 -27.13 -34.80
N GLU A 463 -40.80 -27.71 -35.18
CA GLU A 463 -40.72 -28.99 -35.90
C GLU A 463 -39.38 -29.68 -35.57
N PRO A 464 -39.35 -31.02 -35.44
CA PRO A 464 -38.10 -31.75 -35.29
C PRO A 464 -37.24 -31.59 -36.55
N LYS A 465 -36.00 -31.14 -36.38
CA LYS A 465 -35.06 -31.02 -37.50
C LYS A 465 -34.42 -32.38 -37.78
N PRO A 466 -34.53 -32.96 -38.99
CA PRO A 466 -33.84 -34.22 -39.30
C PRO A 466 -32.31 -34.02 -39.32
N TRP A 467 -31.57 -35.13 -39.24
CA TRP A 467 -30.13 -35.09 -39.45
C TRP A 467 -29.82 -34.56 -40.86
N ALA A 468 -28.84 -33.65 -40.96
CA ALA A 468 -28.62 -32.87 -42.19
C ALA A 468 -28.11 -33.68 -43.39
N PHE A 469 -27.54 -34.87 -43.14
CA PHE A 469 -26.92 -35.72 -44.15
C PHE A 469 -27.67 -37.05 -44.29
N THR A 470 -27.43 -37.72 -45.41
CA THR A 470 -27.87 -39.10 -45.66
C THR A 470 -26.66 -40.00 -45.91
N GLU A 471 -26.88 -41.31 -45.99
CA GLU A 471 -25.83 -42.27 -46.36
C GLU A 471 -25.16 -41.92 -47.69
N ALA A 472 -25.92 -41.37 -48.64
CA ALA A 472 -25.41 -40.96 -49.93
C ALA A 472 -24.60 -39.66 -49.88
N THR A 473 -24.89 -38.76 -48.92
CA THR A 473 -24.37 -37.38 -48.94
C THR A 473 -23.38 -37.03 -47.84
N TYR A 474 -23.19 -37.88 -46.82
CA TYR A 474 -22.33 -37.52 -45.68
C TYR A 474 -20.83 -37.40 -46.04
N ARG A 475 -20.41 -38.04 -47.13
CA ARG A 475 -19.05 -37.94 -47.68
C ARG A 475 -18.87 -36.75 -48.64
N ASP A 476 -19.97 -36.16 -49.11
CA ASP A 476 -19.94 -35.10 -50.13
C ASP A 476 -19.39 -33.79 -49.56
N GLY A 477 -18.34 -33.24 -50.17
CA GLY A 477 -17.73 -31.98 -49.72
C GLY A 477 -16.90 -32.11 -48.44
N ALA A 478 -16.45 -33.31 -48.07
CA ALA A 478 -15.50 -33.49 -46.99
C ALA A 478 -14.07 -33.06 -47.40
N GLY A 479 -13.77 -32.93 -48.70
CA GLY A 479 -12.45 -32.57 -49.24
C GLY A 479 -12.38 -31.32 -50.11
N GLN A 480 -13.12 -30.25 -49.76
CA GLN A 480 -12.95 -28.92 -50.36
C GLN A 480 -12.20 -27.97 -49.44
#